data_AF-A0A1Z5HPQ4-F1
#
_entry.id   AF-A0A1Z5HPQ4-F1
#
_cell.length_a   1.000
_cell.length_b   1.000
_cell.length_c   1.000
_cell.angle_alpha   90.00
_cell.angle_beta   90.00
_cell.angle_gamma   90.00
#
_symmetry.space_group_name_H-M   'P 1'
#
loop_
_entity.id
_entity.type
_entity.pdbx_description
1 polymer ?
#
loop_
_entity_poly.entity_id
_entity_poly.type
_entity_poly.pdbx_seq_one_letter_code
_entity_poly.pdbx_strand_id
1 'polypeptide(L)'
;MLGYKNEKYLHFGFVAAKLDDLANYIPARMTGLGVILASILHGFDGSGSWQIWRRDASKHPSPNSGIPEAAVAGALGIRLGGLNYYQGKPSFRAYMGNGKEKLEPRHIMQTVKIMQTSAILIWIALLGLSFGMNNW
;
A
#
# COMPACT_ATOMS: atom_id res chain seq x y z
N MET A 1 -0.20 -1.58 15.04
CA MET A 1 -1.09 -2.69 14.63
C MET A 1 -1.67 -3.32 15.88
N LEU A 2 -3.00 -3.29 16.05
CA LEU A 2 -3.73 -4.11 17.03
C LEU A 2 -3.70 -5.56 16.51
N GLY A 3 -3.40 -6.53 17.38
CA GLY A 3 -3.16 -7.91 16.96
C GLY A 3 -1.70 -8.35 17.07
N TYR A 4 -1.01 -7.97 18.15
CA TYR A 4 0.19 -8.70 18.54
C TYR A 4 -0.17 -10.19 18.69
N LYS A 5 0.57 -11.07 18.02
CA LYS A 5 0.58 -12.51 18.28
C LYS A 5 1.24 -12.76 19.64
N ASN A 6 0.63 -12.28 20.71
CA ASN A 6 0.86 -12.80 22.05
C ASN A 6 -0.13 -13.94 22.25
N GLU A 7 0.36 -15.09 22.70
CA GLU A 7 -0.43 -16.31 22.98
C GLU A 7 -1.66 -16.03 23.86
N LYS A 8 -1.67 -14.91 24.59
CA LYS A 8 -2.73 -14.46 25.49
C LYS A 8 -3.92 -13.74 24.85
N TYR A 9 -3.81 -13.22 23.61
CA TYR A 9 -4.86 -12.35 22.99
C TYR A 9 -5.31 -12.78 21.58
N LEU A 10 -4.96 -14.00 21.17
CA LEU A 10 -5.20 -14.51 19.82
C LEU A 10 -6.68 -14.46 19.40
N HIS A 11 -7.60 -14.69 20.33
CA HIS A 11 -9.04 -14.77 20.03
C HIS A 11 -9.78 -13.42 20.16
N PHE A 12 -9.32 -12.50 21.01
CA PHE A 12 -9.93 -11.18 21.18
C PHE A 12 -9.47 -10.18 20.09
N GLY A 13 -8.21 -10.25 19.65
CA GLY A 13 -7.68 -9.33 18.64
C GLY A 13 -8.04 -9.69 17.20
N PHE A 14 -8.40 -10.95 16.93
CA PHE A 14 -8.61 -11.45 15.57
C PHE A 14 -9.90 -10.96 14.93
N VAL A 15 -10.99 -10.87 15.68
CA VAL A 15 -12.27 -10.33 15.18
C VAL A 15 -12.12 -8.83 14.88
N ALA A 16 -11.48 -8.09 15.78
CA ALA A 16 -11.18 -6.68 15.57
C ALA A 16 -10.27 -6.45 14.35
N ALA A 17 -9.22 -7.27 14.17
CA ALA A 17 -8.34 -7.19 13.01
C ALA A 17 -9.07 -7.50 11.69
N LYS A 18 -9.98 -8.49 11.68
CA LYS A 18 -10.79 -8.78 10.49
C LYS A 18 -11.78 -7.67 10.17
N LEU A 19 -12.39 -7.06 11.18
CA LEU A 19 -13.32 -5.95 10.99
C LEU A 19 -12.59 -4.70 10.50
N ASP A 20 -11.39 -4.43 11.01
CA ASP A 20 -10.50 -3.38 10.51
C ASP A 20 -10.09 -3.62 9.04
N ASP A 21 -9.73 -4.86 8.70
CA ASP A 21 -9.42 -5.22 7.32
C ASP A 21 -10.64 -5.04 6.39
N LEU A 22 -11.86 -5.30 6.86
CA LEU A 22 -13.08 -5.10 6.08
C LEU A 22 -13.38 -3.60 5.89
N ALA A 23 -13.30 -2.81 6.96
CA ALA A 23 -13.52 -1.36 6.91
C ALA A 23 -12.52 -0.68 5.96
N ASN A 24 -11.28 -1.16 5.93
CA ASN A 24 -10.23 -0.64 5.07
C ASN A 24 -10.21 -1.24 3.66
N TYR A 25 -11.14 -2.15 3.33
CA TYR A 25 -11.16 -2.79 2.02
C TYR A 25 -11.28 -1.77 0.89
N ILE A 26 -12.33 -0.94 0.90
CA ILE A 26 -12.57 0.09 -0.13
C ILE A 26 -11.48 1.18 -0.09
N PRO A 27 -11.15 1.80 1.07
CA PRO A 27 -10.10 2.80 1.17
C PRO A 27 -8.74 2.33 0.61
N ALA A 28 -8.37 1.07 0.84
CA ALA A 28 -7.10 0.53 0.36
C ALA A 28 -7.05 0.43 -1.18
N ARG A 29 -8.16 0.08 -1.84
CA ARG A 29 -8.22 0.02 -3.31
C ARG A 29 -8.18 1.43 -3.90
N MET A 30 -8.89 2.39 -3.30
CA MET A 30 -8.80 3.80 -3.68
C MET A 30 -7.37 4.33 -3.54
N THR A 31 -6.68 3.94 -2.47
CA THR A 31 -5.26 4.28 -2.26
C THR A 31 -4.39 3.69 -3.36
N GLY A 32 -4.58 2.42 -3.74
CA GLY A 32 -3.84 1.81 -4.85
C GLY A 32 -4.03 2.55 -6.18
N LEU A 33 -5.26 2.97 -6.49
CA LEU A 33 -5.54 3.78 -7.68
C LEU A 33 -4.89 5.16 -7.59
N GLY A 34 -4.97 5.80 -6.43
CA GLY A 34 -4.30 7.08 -6.17
C GLY A 34 -2.78 6.98 -6.32
N VAL A 35 -2.16 5.88 -5.89
CA VAL A 35 -0.73 5.60 -6.06
C VAL A 35 -0.37 5.45 -7.53
N ILE A 36 -1.18 4.74 -8.33
CA ILE A 36 -0.95 4.62 -9.78
C ILE A 36 -1.01 5.99 -10.45
N LEU A 37 -2.05 6.78 -10.17
CA LEU A 37 -2.22 8.11 -10.74
C LEU A 37 -1.08 9.05 -10.32
N ALA A 38 -0.74 9.07 -9.03
CA ALA A 38 0.39 9.84 -8.51
C ALA A 38 1.71 9.43 -9.16
N SER A 39 1.92 8.13 -9.39
CA SER A 39 3.11 7.64 -10.08
C SER A 39 3.21 8.18 -11.51
N ILE A 40 2.10 8.18 -12.25
CA ILE A 40 2.03 8.76 -13.60
C ILE A 40 2.35 10.26 -13.57
N LEU A 41 1.78 11.02 -12.62
CA LEU A 41 2.01 12.46 -12.49
C LEU A 41 3.47 12.83 -12.17
N HIS A 42 4.19 11.95 -11.46
CA HIS A 42 5.61 12.13 -11.16
C HIS A 42 6.55 11.53 -12.22
N GLY A 43 6.01 10.99 -13.33
CA GLY A 43 6.81 10.40 -14.41
C GLY A 43 7.37 9.01 -14.11
N PHE A 44 6.81 8.29 -13.14
CA PHE A 44 7.17 6.90 -12.81
C PHE A 44 6.34 5.88 -13.60
N ASP A 45 6.66 4.59 -13.47
CA ASP A 45 6.01 3.51 -14.25
C ASP A 45 4.62 3.15 -13.70
N GLY A 46 3.59 3.93 -14.07
CA GLY A 46 2.20 3.66 -13.69
C GLY A 46 1.69 2.29 -14.17
N SER A 47 2.18 1.82 -15.33
CA SER A 47 1.82 0.50 -15.87
C SER A 47 2.40 -0.63 -15.01
N GLY A 48 3.67 -0.50 -14.63
CA GLY A 48 4.37 -1.38 -13.69
C GLY A 48 3.70 -1.37 -12.32
N SER A 49 3.30 -0.19 -11.82
CA SER A 49 2.54 -0.05 -10.57
C SER A 49 1.27 -0.93 -10.57
N TRP A 50 0.44 -0.83 -11.61
CA TRP A 50 -0.76 -1.66 -11.74
C TRP A 50 -0.44 -3.15 -11.87
N GLN A 51 0.52 -3.51 -12.72
CA GLN A 51 0.91 -4.90 -12.94
C GLN A 51 1.40 -5.58 -11.66
N ILE A 52 2.28 -4.91 -10.90
CA ILE A 52 2.83 -5.44 -9.66
C ILE A 52 1.78 -5.47 -8.56
N TRP A 53 0.91 -4.47 -8.43
CA TRP A 53 -0.24 -4.55 -7.53
C TRP A 53 -1.02 -5.84 -7.78
N ARG A 54 -1.54 -6.04 -9.01
CA ARG A 54 -2.37 -7.23 -9.28
C ARG A 54 -1.66 -8.55 -9.02
N ARG A 55 -0.34 -8.61 -9.27
CA ARG A 55 0.46 -9.85 -9.16
C ARG A 55 0.88 -10.15 -7.71
N ASP A 56 1.25 -9.12 -6.96
CA ASP A 56 2.03 -9.29 -5.73
C ASP A 56 1.31 -8.82 -4.45
N ALA A 57 0.28 -7.98 -4.54
CA ALA A 57 -0.36 -7.43 -3.33
C ALA A 57 -0.97 -8.51 -2.41
N SER A 58 -1.50 -9.60 -2.99
CA SER A 58 -2.06 -10.73 -2.23
C SER A 58 -1.02 -11.56 -1.47
N LYS A 59 0.28 -11.35 -1.74
CA LYS A 59 1.37 -11.99 -1.00
C LYS A 59 1.58 -11.35 0.37
N HIS A 60 1.04 -10.14 0.60
CA HIS A 60 1.06 -9.50 1.90
C HIS A 60 0.03 -10.14 2.83
N PRO A 61 0.32 -10.36 4.13
CA PRO A 61 -0.64 -10.97 5.05
C PRO A 61 -1.94 -10.16 5.25
N SER A 62 -1.86 -8.83 5.16
CA SER A 62 -3.06 -7.98 5.09
C SER A 62 -3.46 -7.75 3.63
N PRO A 63 -4.74 -7.98 3.27
CA PRO A 63 -5.28 -7.75 1.93
C PRO A 63 -5.38 -6.26 1.55
N ASN A 64 -5.08 -5.37 2.48
CA ASN A 64 -5.13 -3.92 2.31
C ASN A 64 -3.74 -3.33 2.17
N SER A 65 -2.83 -3.67 3.08
CA SER A 65 -1.49 -3.06 3.11
C SER A 65 -0.61 -3.48 1.92
N GLY A 66 -0.84 -4.68 1.37
CA GLY A 66 -0.08 -5.14 0.19
C GLY A 66 -0.35 -4.32 -1.07
N ILE A 67 -1.47 -3.60 -1.15
CA ILE A 67 -1.85 -2.80 -2.32
C ILE A 67 -0.87 -1.64 -2.55
N PRO A 68 -0.72 -0.67 -1.63
CA PRO A 68 0.19 0.44 -1.85
C PRO A 68 1.66 0.00 -1.92
N GLU A 69 2.06 -1.04 -1.17
CA GLU A 69 3.43 -1.56 -1.21
C GLU A 69 3.77 -2.13 -2.60
N ALA A 70 2.93 -3.02 -3.12
CA ALA A 70 3.13 -3.62 -4.44
C ALA A 70 3.05 -2.55 -5.55
N ALA A 71 2.10 -1.62 -5.44
CA ALA A 71 1.96 -0.52 -6.40
C ALA A 71 3.23 0.36 -6.45
N VAL A 72 3.75 0.80 -5.30
CA VAL A 72 5.00 1.59 -5.24
C VAL A 72 6.20 0.79 -5.76
N ALA A 73 6.30 -0.50 -5.41
CA ALA A 73 7.37 -1.36 -5.92
C ALA A 73 7.37 -1.44 -7.46
N GLY A 74 6.18 -1.54 -8.06
CA GLY A 74 6.00 -1.49 -9.51
C GLY A 74 6.33 -0.13 -10.11
N ALA A 75 5.83 0.95 -9.50
CA ALA A 75 6.04 2.33 -9.96
C ALA A 75 7.52 2.70 -10.06
N LEU A 76 8.28 2.35 -9.01
CA LEU A 76 9.70 2.68 -8.89
C LEU A 76 10.61 1.60 -9.49
N GLY A 77 10.05 0.50 -10.00
CA GLY A 77 10.83 -0.62 -10.54
C GLY A 77 11.68 -1.37 -9.50
N ILE A 78 11.46 -1.14 -8.20
CA ILE A 78 12.23 -1.74 -7.11
C ILE A 78 11.64 -3.08 -6.65
N ARG A 79 12.31 -3.73 -5.69
CA ARG A 79 11.77 -4.89 -4.97
C ARG A 79 11.65 -4.57 -3.49
N LEU A 80 10.47 -4.84 -2.93
CA LEU A 80 10.18 -4.74 -1.51
C LEU A 80 9.97 -6.13 -0.89
N GLY A 81 9.92 -6.21 0.44
CA GLY A 81 9.83 -7.45 1.19
C GLY A 81 11.21 -8.05 1.50
N GLY A 82 11.29 -9.37 1.57
CA GLY A 82 12.51 -10.09 1.93
C GLY A 82 12.72 -10.24 3.42
N LEU A 83 13.98 -10.49 3.79
CA LEU A 83 14.38 -10.75 5.17
C LEU A 83 14.39 -9.45 5.98
N ASN A 84 13.56 -9.41 7.02
CA ASN A 84 13.53 -8.33 8.01
C ASN A 84 13.86 -8.89 9.39
N TYR A 85 14.28 -8.03 10.32
CA TYR A 85 14.53 -8.42 11.70
C TYR A 85 13.59 -7.65 12.62
N TYR A 86 12.81 -8.39 13.42
CA TYR A 86 11.94 -7.81 14.45
C TYR A 86 12.37 -8.36 15.80
N GLN A 87 12.75 -7.48 16.74
CA GLN A 87 13.25 -7.88 18.06
C GLN A 87 14.38 -8.93 17.97
N GLY A 88 15.28 -8.79 16.99
CA GLY A 88 16.37 -9.74 16.73
C GLY A 88 15.96 -11.05 16.05
N LYS A 89 14.67 -11.32 15.85
CA LYS A 89 14.19 -12.53 15.16
C LYS A 89 14.05 -12.28 13.64
N PRO A 90 14.59 -13.16 12.80
CA PRO A 90 14.39 -13.07 11.35
C PRO A 90 12.91 -13.30 11.02
N SER A 91 12.37 -12.45 10.14
CA SER A 91 11.00 -12.52 9.64
C SER A 91 11.02 -12.25 8.14
N PHE A 92 10.72 -13.29 7.37
CA PHE A 92 10.69 -13.19 5.92
C PHE A 92 9.33 -12.68 5.44
N ARG A 93 9.34 -11.62 4.63
CA ARG A 93 8.18 -11.12 3.90
C ARG A 93 8.31 -11.53 2.44
N ALA A 94 7.21 -11.93 1.81
CA ALA A 94 7.20 -12.25 0.40
C ALA A 94 7.69 -11.05 -0.43
N TYR A 95 8.44 -11.33 -1.50
CA TYR A 95 8.92 -10.28 -2.39
C TYR A 95 7.77 -9.71 -3.24
N MET A 96 7.78 -8.38 -3.38
CA MET A 96 6.90 -7.63 -4.27
C MET A 96 7.74 -6.78 -5.21
N GLY A 97 7.37 -6.74 -6.49
CA GLY A 97 8.12 -6.04 -7.52
C GLY A 97 9.25 -6.87 -8.12
N ASN A 98 9.80 -6.36 -9.22
CA ASN A 98 10.79 -7.08 -10.03
C ASN A 98 12.23 -6.78 -9.62
N GLY A 99 12.50 -5.62 -9.01
CA GLY A 99 13.86 -5.17 -8.73
C GLY A 99 14.65 -4.86 -9.99
N LYS A 100 14.02 -4.20 -10.97
CA LYS A 100 14.68 -3.63 -12.16
C LYS A 100 15.70 -2.57 -11.73
N GLU A 101 15.37 -1.80 -10.71
CA GLU A 101 16.23 -0.82 -10.06
C GLU A 101 16.74 -1.35 -8.71
N LYS A 102 17.97 -0.98 -8.36
CA LYS A 102 18.54 -1.31 -7.04
C LYS A 102 17.85 -0.48 -5.96
N LEU A 103 17.50 -1.11 -4.84
CA LEU A 103 16.90 -0.39 -3.72
C LEU A 103 17.92 0.56 -3.07
N GLU A 104 17.54 1.83 -3.01
CA GLU A 104 18.40 2.95 -2.55
C GLU A 104 17.61 3.96 -1.71
N PRO A 105 18.26 4.75 -0.85
CA PRO A 105 17.59 5.75 0.01
C PRO A 105 16.72 6.76 -0.73
N ARG A 106 17.06 7.10 -1.99
CA ARG A 106 16.25 8.03 -2.82
C ARG A 106 14.80 7.57 -3.00
N HIS A 107 14.56 6.26 -2.99
CA HIS A 107 13.22 5.68 -3.15
C HIS A 107 12.31 6.00 -1.96
N ILE A 108 12.87 6.30 -0.78
CA ILE A 108 12.08 6.75 0.37
C ILE A 108 11.42 8.09 0.02
N MET A 109 12.19 9.05 -0.51
CA MET A 109 11.65 10.36 -0.88
C MET A 109 10.71 10.28 -2.08
N GLN A 110 10.98 9.42 -3.06
CA GLN A 110 10.05 9.17 -4.15
C GLN A 110 8.72 8.57 -3.65
N THR A 111 8.79 7.61 -2.72
CA THR A 111 7.60 7.01 -2.10
C THR A 111 6.79 8.05 -1.33
N VAL A 112 7.44 8.94 -0.57
CA VAL A 112 6.76 10.04 0.13
C VAL A 112 6.05 10.97 -0.85
N LYS A 113 6.69 11.34 -1.97
CA LYS A 113 6.06 12.17 -3.01
C LYS A 113 4.82 11.50 -3.60
N ILE A 114 4.91 10.22 -3.96
CA ILE A 114 3.77 9.44 -4.46
C ILE A 114 2.64 9.40 -3.43
N MET A 115 2.96 9.15 -2.16
CA MET A 115 1.99 9.10 -1.07
C MET A 115 1.28 10.43 -0.87
N GLN A 116 2.00 11.55 -0.83
CA GLN A 116 1.43 12.89 -0.67
C GLN A 116 0.50 13.25 -1.83
N THR A 117 0.95 13.03 -3.07
CA THR A 117 0.12 13.29 -4.25
C THR A 117 -1.11 12.38 -4.29
N SER A 118 -0.98 11.09 -3.96
CA SER A 118 -2.12 10.18 -3.83
C SER A 118 -3.14 10.67 -2.81
N ALA A 119 -2.69 11.16 -1.65
CA ALA A 119 -3.58 11.72 -0.64
C ALA A 119 -4.31 12.96 -1.14
N ILE A 120 -3.61 13.88 -1.80
CA ILE A 120 -4.20 15.10 -2.39
C ILE A 120 -5.25 14.74 -3.43
N LEU A 121 -4.96 13.79 -4.33
CA LEU A 121 -5.92 13.33 -5.35
C LEU A 121 -7.19 12.77 -4.73
N ILE A 122 -7.07 11.98 -3.67
CA ILE A 122 -8.22 11.41 -2.96
C ILE A 122 -9.02 12.53 -2.27
N TRP A 123 -8.36 13.48 -1.62
CA TRP A 123 -9.02 14.65 -1.02
C TRP A 123 -9.81 15.46 -2.04
N ILE A 124 -9.22 15.76 -3.20
CA ILE A 124 -9.90 16.48 -4.29
C ILE A 124 -11.12 15.68 -4.78
N ALA A 125 -10.98 14.37 -4.96
CA ALA A 125 -12.09 13.52 -5.39
C ALA A 125 -13.24 13.52 -4.36
N LEU A 126 -12.93 13.41 -3.07
CA LEU A 126 -13.95 13.44 -2.00
C LEU A 126 -14.64 14.81 -1.90
N LEU A 127 -13.90 15.91 -2.01
CA LEU A 127 -14.48 17.25 -2.05
C LEU A 127 -15.39 17.42 -3.27
N GLY A 128 -14.94 17.01 -4.45
CA GLY A 128 -15.76 17.06 -5.67
C GLY A 128 -17.07 16.29 -5.55
N LEU A 129 -17.04 15.11 -4.94
CA LEU A 129 -18.25 14.32 -4.65
C LEU A 129 -19.17 15.05 -3.67
N SER A 130 -18.62 15.62 -2.59
CA SER A 130 -19.41 16.36 -1.60
C SER A 130 -20.08 17.61 -2.18
N PHE A 131 -19.39 18.40 -3.00
CA PHE A 131 -19.98 19.54 -3.68
C PHE A 131 -21.03 19.11 -4.70
N GLY A 132 -20.77 18.01 -5.43
CA GLY A 132 -21.74 17.44 -6.36
C GLY A 132 -23.05 17.06 -5.65
N MET A 133 -22.97 16.38 -4.51
CA MET A 133 -24.14 15.94 -3.73
C MET A 133 -24.95 17.09 -3.11
N ASN A 134 -24.31 18.21 -2.76
CA ASN A 134 -24.99 19.36 -2.17
C ASN A 134 -25.71 20.25 -3.20
N ASN A 135 -25.49 20.01 -4.50
CA ASN A 135 -26.10 20.76 -5.59
C ASN A 135 -27.31 20.03 -6.24
N TRP A 136 -27.82 18.98 -5.59
CA TRP A 136 -29.08 18.29 -5.90
C TRP A 136 -30.04 18.40 -4.70
#